data_AF-A0A2K9AB68-F1
#
_entry.id   AF-A0A2K9AB68-F1
#
_cell.length_a   1.000
_cell.length_b   1.000
_cell.length_c   1.000
_cell.angle_alpha   90.00
_cell.angle_beta   90.00
_cell.angle_gamma   90.00
#
_symmetry.space_group_name_H-M   'P 1'
#
loop_
_entity.id
_entity.type
_entity.pdbx_description
1 polymer ?
#
loop_
_entity_poly.entity_id
_entity_poly.type
_entity_poly.pdbx_seq_one_letter_code
_entity_poly.pdbx_strand_id
1 'polypeptide(L)'
;MAKKQNKKSKNKAKSTQNKNQKIAPKQSIPETKLKDKRSLSKNEILFFRVGVTIVALGLVVAAIVMIVNYYMGQEEVGPYDDYQHFITEEIVAMTQKINDTTYGDLDYFVGKSDYDEFRVILNDNDVFYFYFYDGNNINEEIQTTIEGLENISELPLIFVDLSEPYNTELLTNTSLTHLNLDAEADDMLLIYDMQPDSVDGFFELETDVDDIILALQNI
;
A
#
# COMPACT_ATOMS: atom_id res chain seq x y z
N MET A 1 50.83 -42.64 43.08
CA MET A 1 50.05 -43.34 44.12
C MET A 1 49.31 -42.32 44.98
N ALA A 2 48.03 -42.60 45.28
CA ALA A 2 47.24 -42.18 46.47
C ALA A 2 47.27 -40.69 46.89
N LYS A 3 46.18 -39.94 46.70
CA LYS A 3 44.94 -39.86 47.53
C LYS A 3 45.01 -38.85 48.68
N LYS A 4 43.98 -37.99 48.64
CA LYS A 4 43.07 -37.60 49.73
C LYS A 4 43.50 -36.53 50.75
N GLN A 5 42.79 -35.41 50.60
CA GLN A 5 42.21 -34.55 51.63
C GLN A 5 41.85 -35.28 52.94
N ASN A 6 42.04 -34.59 54.07
CA ASN A 6 40.96 -34.24 55.01
C ASN A 6 41.51 -33.53 56.26
N LYS A 7 40.94 -32.38 56.64
CA LYS A 7 40.12 -32.22 57.86
C LYS A 7 39.81 -30.74 58.12
N LYS A 8 38.51 -30.43 58.09
CA LYS A 8 37.90 -29.27 58.75
C LYS A 8 37.75 -29.55 60.25
N SER A 9 37.90 -28.52 61.08
CA SER A 9 37.19 -28.36 62.36
C SER A 9 37.37 -26.90 62.82
N LYS A 10 36.38 -26.01 62.61
CA LYS A 10 35.40 -25.56 63.63
C LYS A 10 36.04 -25.07 64.94
N ASN A 11 35.92 -23.77 65.22
CA ASN A 11 35.07 -23.31 66.31
C ASN A 11 34.65 -21.83 66.14
N LYS A 12 33.37 -21.61 66.43
CA LYS A 12 32.60 -20.36 66.40
C LYS A 12 32.33 -19.95 67.86
N ALA A 13 31.88 -18.70 68.00
CA ALA A 13 31.17 -18.09 69.14
C ALA A 13 32.05 -17.59 70.28
N LYS A 14 31.81 -16.45 70.93
CA LYS A 14 30.81 -15.35 70.89
C LYS A 14 31.43 -14.27 71.80
N SER A 15 31.33 -12.96 71.57
CA SER A 15 30.30 -12.09 72.18
C SER A 15 30.81 -10.64 72.07
N THR A 16 30.18 -9.79 71.26
CA THR A 16 29.37 -8.60 71.63
C THR A 16 30.15 -7.52 72.42
N GLN A 17 30.64 -6.48 71.72
CA GLN A 17 30.03 -5.16 71.50
C GLN A 17 30.39 -4.14 72.59
N ASN A 18 31.20 -3.12 72.25
CA ASN A 18 30.68 -1.76 72.35
C ASN A 18 31.47 -0.75 71.50
N LYS A 19 30.71 0.22 70.98
CA LYS A 19 31.10 1.33 70.11
C LYS A 19 32.14 2.22 70.77
N ASN A 20 33.17 2.62 70.02
CA ASN A 20 33.48 4.04 69.78
C ASN A 20 34.54 4.17 68.69
N GLN A 21 34.17 4.92 67.64
CA GLN A 21 35.00 5.27 66.50
C GLN A 21 36.14 6.21 66.90
N LYS A 22 37.36 5.93 66.41
CA LYS A 22 38.29 6.96 65.92
C LYS A 22 39.19 6.37 64.82
N ILE A 23 38.72 6.58 63.59
CA ILE A 23 39.40 6.75 62.30
C ILE A 23 40.87 6.31 62.23
N ALA A 24 41.11 5.21 61.50
CA ALA A 24 42.43 4.77 61.03
C ALA A 24 42.80 5.47 59.69
N PRO A 25 44.10 5.67 59.39
CA PRO A 25 44.54 6.35 58.19
C PRO A 25 44.19 5.52 56.94
N LYS A 26 43.61 6.18 55.93
CA LYS A 26 43.36 5.58 54.61
C LYS A 26 44.69 5.10 54.01
N GLN A 27 44.84 3.79 53.90
CA GLN A 27 45.80 3.19 52.97
C GLN A 27 45.47 3.68 51.57
N SER A 28 46.47 4.25 50.91
CA SER A 28 46.43 4.63 49.51
C SER A 28 46.13 3.39 48.67
N ILE A 29 45.07 3.49 47.87
CA ILE A 29 44.77 2.55 46.80
C ILE A 29 45.90 2.69 45.78
N PRO A 30 46.58 1.61 45.35
CA PRO A 30 47.56 1.71 44.30
C PRO A 30 46.86 2.16 43.01
N GLU A 31 47.32 3.27 42.44
CA GLU A 31 46.91 3.71 41.11
C GLU A 31 47.08 2.54 40.14
N THR A 32 45.97 2.01 39.65
CA THR A 32 45.97 1.12 38.49
C THR A 32 46.57 1.90 37.35
N LYS A 33 47.84 1.57 37.01
CA LYS A 33 48.51 2.06 35.81
C LYS A 33 47.56 1.85 34.63
N LEU A 34 46.98 2.94 34.13
CA LEU A 34 46.32 2.98 32.84
C LEU A 34 47.35 2.45 31.84
N LYS A 35 47.07 1.30 31.22
CA LYS A 35 47.90 0.76 30.13
C LYS A 35 48.18 1.90 29.15
N ASP A 36 49.44 2.10 28.84
CA ASP A 36 49.92 3.13 27.92
C ASP A 36 48.97 3.26 26.73
N LYS A 37 48.53 4.49 26.45
CA LYS A 37 47.85 4.83 25.20
C LYS A 37 48.75 4.35 24.07
N ARG A 38 48.42 3.20 23.47
CA ARG A 38 49.13 2.68 22.31
C ARG A 38 49.01 3.74 21.22
N SER A 39 50.11 4.42 20.90
CA SER A 39 50.13 5.40 19.83
C SER A 39 49.93 4.65 18.52
N LEU A 40 48.90 5.03 17.78
CA LEU A 40 48.65 4.47 16.46
C LEU A 40 49.86 4.77 15.56
N SER A 41 50.35 3.74 14.88
CA SER A 41 51.38 3.87 13.86
C SER A 41 50.88 4.74 12.71
N LYS A 42 51.81 5.39 11.99
CA LYS A 42 51.48 6.21 10.81
C LYS A 42 50.65 5.44 9.77
N ASN A 43 50.89 4.13 9.64
CA ASN A 43 50.16 3.26 8.72
C ASN A 43 48.74 2.99 9.22
N GLU A 44 48.54 2.70 10.52
CA GLU A 44 47.21 2.52 11.11
C GLU A 44 46.34 3.79 10.99
N ILE A 45 46.93 4.98 11.16
CA ILE A 45 46.24 6.26 10.97
C ILE A 45 45.83 6.43 9.50
N LEU A 46 46.69 6.05 8.57
CA LEU A 46 46.42 6.15 7.13
C LEU A 46 45.31 5.18 6.71
N PHE A 47 45.35 3.93 7.18
CA PHE A 47 44.30 2.93 6.96
C PHE A 47 42.97 3.35 7.59
N PHE A 48 42.99 3.95 8.79
CA PHE A 48 41.78 4.46 9.43
C PHE A 48 41.14 5.58 8.62
N ARG A 49 41.95 6.54 8.12
CA ARG A 49 41.45 7.62 7.26
C ARG A 49 40.82 7.09 5.98
N VAL A 50 41.52 6.19 5.28
CA VAL A 50 41.00 5.57 4.04
C VAL A 50 39.73 4.77 4.31
N GLY A 51 39.70 3.98 5.39
CA GLY A 51 38.53 3.20 5.78
C GLY A 51 37.31 4.07 6.07
N VAL A 52 37.48 5.16 6.83
CA VAL A 52 36.40 6.11 7.11
C VAL A 52 35.91 6.81 5.83
N THR A 53 36.80 7.16 4.90
CA THR A 53 36.42 7.77 3.62
C THR A 53 35.59 6.81 2.76
N ILE A 54 35.97 5.53 2.70
CA ILE A 54 35.21 4.52 1.96
C ILE A 54 33.83 4.29 2.57
N VAL A 55 33.74 4.21 3.91
CA VAL A 55 32.44 4.06 4.61
C VAL A 55 31.56 5.29 4.37
N ALA A 56 32.12 6.50 4.45
CA ALA A 56 31.39 7.73 4.19
C ALA A 56 30.86 7.80 2.73
N LEU A 57 31.70 7.44 1.75
CA LEU A 57 31.29 7.33 0.35
C LEU A 57 30.19 6.28 0.17
N GLY A 58 30.32 5.13 0.82
CA GLY A 58 29.30 4.07 0.78
C GLY A 58 27.94 4.55 1.31
N LEU A 59 27.93 5.32 2.40
CA LEU A 59 26.70 5.90 2.95
C LEU A 59 26.08 6.94 2.00
N VAL A 60 26.91 7.78 1.36
CA VAL A 60 26.44 8.76 0.37
C VAL A 60 25.81 8.05 -0.83
N VAL A 61 26.46 7.01 -1.36
CA VAL A 61 25.92 6.21 -2.48
C VAL A 61 24.61 5.52 -2.08
N ALA A 62 24.55 4.90 -0.89
CA ALA A 62 23.33 4.27 -0.40
C ALA A 62 22.18 5.28 -0.24
N ALA A 63 22.46 6.47 0.29
CA ALA A 63 21.47 7.54 0.41
C ALA A 63 20.97 8.01 -0.97
N ILE A 64 21.88 8.18 -1.95
CA ILE A 64 21.50 8.53 -3.33
C ILE A 64 20.62 7.45 -3.93
N VAL A 65 20.99 6.18 -3.83
CA VAL A 65 20.18 5.06 -4.35
C VAL A 65 18.80 5.03 -3.68
N MET A 66 18.73 5.28 -2.38
CA MET A 66 17.47 5.32 -1.65
C MET A 66 16.58 6.49 -2.11
N ILE A 67 17.17 7.67 -2.32
CA ILE A 67 16.47 8.85 -2.85
C ILE A 67 16.01 8.60 -4.29
N VAL A 68 16.89 8.05 -5.14
CA VAL A 68 16.54 7.71 -6.53
C VAL A 68 15.41 6.70 -6.56
N ASN A 69 15.47 5.62 -5.78
CA ASN A 69 14.37 4.66 -5.70
C ASN A 69 13.09 5.27 -5.12
N TYR A 70 13.20 6.23 -4.20
CA TYR A 70 12.04 6.92 -3.64
C TYR A 70 11.36 7.86 -4.66
N TYR A 71 12.11 8.48 -5.56
CA TYR A 71 11.57 9.40 -6.57
C TYR A 71 11.35 8.76 -7.95
N MET A 72 12.07 7.71 -8.31
CA MET A 72 11.85 6.91 -9.53
C MET A 72 10.90 5.73 -9.31
N GLY A 73 10.67 5.35 -8.06
CA GLY A 73 9.56 4.48 -7.67
C GLY A 73 8.31 5.28 -7.33
N GLN A 74 8.14 6.47 -7.91
CA GLN A 74 6.80 7.06 -7.96
C GLN A 74 5.98 6.12 -8.84
N GLU A 75 4.92 5.57 -8.25
CA GLU A 75 3.84 4.90 -8.97
C GLU A 75 3.56 5.72 -10.23
N GLU A 76 3.57 5.06 -11.37
CA GLU A 76 3.06 5.64 -12.60
C GLU A 76 1.61 5.99 -12.26
N VAL A 77 1.33 7.29 -12.03
CA VAL A 77 -0.03 7.74 -11.73
C VAL A 77 -0.81 7.43 -12.99
N GLY A 78 -1.71 6.46 -12.89
CA GLY A 78 -2.60 6.07 -13.97
C GLY A 78 -3.41 7.29 -14.42
N PRO A 79 -3.80 7.36 -15.70
CA PRO A 79 -4.51 8.51 -16.25
C PRO A 79 -5.84 8.80 -15.54
N TYR A 80 -6.38 7.80 -14.82
CA TYR A 80 -7.69 7.89 -14.19
C TYR A 80 -7.63 7.94 -12.66
N ASP A 81 -6.46 7.81 -12.02
CA ASP A 81 -6.30 7.58 -10.56
C ASP A 81 -7.04 8.58 -9.67
N ASP A 82 -7.23 9.81 -10.15
CA ASP A 82 -7.94 10.89 -9.44
C ASP A 82 -9.48 10.78 -9.53
N TYR A 83 -10.02 9.83 -10.29
CA TYR A 83 -11.46 9.64 -10.50
C TYR A 83 -12.05 8.48 -9.67
N GLN A 84 -13.37 8.41 -9.65
CA GLN A 84 -14.10 7.36 -8.94
C GLN A 84 -13.81 5.99 -9.58
N HIS A 85 -13.16 5.13 -8.80
CA HIS A 85 -12.89 3.75 -9.16
C HIS A 85 -13.73 2.77 -8.38
N PHE A 86 -14.14 1.70 -9.04
CA PHE A 86 -14.73 0.52 -8.41
C PHE A 86 -13.83 -0.69 -8.58
N ILE A 87 -13.84 -1.55 -7.55
CA ILE A 87 -13.32 -2.90 -7.69
C ILE A 87 -14.50 -3.86 -7.93
N THR A 88 -14.16 -5.13 -8.11
CA THR A 88 -15.13 -6.19 -8.42
C THR A 88 -16.30 -6.22 -7.44
N GLU A 89 -16.05 -5.94 -6.16
CA GLU A 89 -17.10 -5.96 -5.13
C GLU A 89 -18.16 -4.87 -5.35
N GLU A 90 -17.76 -3.63 -5.68
CA GLU A 90 -18.71 -2.55 -5.97
C GLU A 90 -19.44 -2.78 -7.29
N ILE A 91 -18.80 -3.36 -8.31
CA ILE A 91 -19.48 -3.72 -9.57
C ILE A 91 -20.56 -4.77 -9.30
N VAL A 92 -20.26 -5.78 -8.48
CA VAL A 92 -21.26 -6.76 -8.02
C VAL A 92 -22.36 -6.06 -7.23
N ALA A 93 -22.02 -5.15 -6.33
CA ALA A 93 -23.02 -4.40 -5.57
C ALA A 93 -23.93 -3.54 -6.48
N MET A 94 -23.42 -2.95 -7.56
CA MET A 94 -24.22 -2.14 -8.48
C MET A 94 -25.07 -2.98 -9.43
N THR A 95 -24.55 -4.12 -9.88
CA THR A 95 -25.12 -4.81 -11.04
C THR A 95 -25.63 -6.21 -10.76
N GLN A 96 -25.40 -6.81 -9.59
CA GLN A 96 -25.82 -8.19 -9.36
C GLN A 96 -27.32 -8.41 -9.61
N LYS A 97 -27.66 -9.48 -10.32
CA LYS A 97 -29.05 -9.84 -10.57
C LYS A 97 -29.76 -10.25 -9.28
N ILE A 98 -30.75 -9.48 -8.85
CA ILE A 98 -31.63 -9.84 -7.72
C ILE A 98 -32.86 -10.61 -8.24
N ASN A 99 -33.50 -10.09 -9.28
CA ASN A 99 -34.63 -10.72 -9.96
C ASN A 99 -34.67 -10.29 -11.43
N ASP A 100 -35.69 -10.70 -12.20
CA ASP A 100 -35.77 -10.40 -13.65
C ASP A 100 -36.02 -8.91 -13.97
N THR A 101 -36.29 -8.08 -12.97
CA THR A 101 -36.64 -6.66 -13.10
C THR A 101 -35.83 -5.76 -12.16
N THR A 102 -34.82 -6.29 -11.47
CA THR A 102 -34.05 -5.53 -10.48
C THR A 102 -32.64 -6.06 -10.39
N TYR A 103 -31.70 -5.14 -10.51
CA TYR A 103 -30.26 -5.35 -10.38
C TYR A 103 -29.69 -4.43 -9.31
N GLY A 104 -28.62 -4.88 -8.66
CA GLY A 104 -27.88 -4.11 -7.66
C GLY A 104 -28.46 -4.13 -6.25
N ASP A 105 -27.57 -4.17 -5.27
CA ASP A 105 -27.81 -3.92 -3.85
C ASP A 105 -27.20 -2.57 -3.45
N LEU A 106 -27.96 -1.49 -3.68
CA LEU A 106 -27.50 -0.12 -3.44
C LEU A 106 -27.26 0.19 -1.95
N ASP A 107 -27.86 -0.60 -1.04
CA ASP A 107 -27.63 -0.48 0.40
C ASP A 107 -26.15 -0.78 0.75
N TYR A 108 -25.41 -1.44 -0.14
CA TYR A 108 -23.97 -1.63 -0.03
C TYR A 108 -23.19 -0.35 0.25
N PHE A 109 -23.59 0.77 -0.36
CA PHE A 109 -22.88 2.05 -0.25
C PHE A 109 -23.26 2.83 1.01
N VAL A 110 -24.33 2.43 1.71
CA VAL A 110 -24.86 3.17 2.86
C VAL A 110 -23.95 3.02 4.07
N GLY A 111 -23.55 4.15 4.66
CA GLY A 111 -22.76 4.19 5.88
C GLY A 111 -21.25 4.00 5.69
N LYS A 112 -20.78 3.93 4.43
CA LYS A 112 -19.37 3.93 4.06
C LYS A 112 -18.97 5.33 3.62
N SER A 113 -18.09 5.99 4.40
CA SER A 113 -17.65 7.37 4.15
C SER A 113 -17.01 7.56 2.79
N ASP A 114 -16.32 6.51 2.31
CA ASP A 114 -15.55 6.56 1.07
C ASP A 114 -16.46 6.66 -0.17
N TYR A 115 -17.77 6.41 0.01
CA TYR A 115 -18.80 6.54 -1.03
C TYR A 115 -19.74 7.71 -0.78
N ASP A 116 -19.40 8.67 0.09
CA ASP A 116 -20.25 9.83 0.37
C ASP A 116 -20.52 10.67 -0.89
N GLU A 117 -19.48 10.89 -1.71
CA GLU A 117 -19.58 11.63 -2.98
C GLU A 117 -20.30 10.80 -4.05
N PHE A 118 -19.91 9.53 -4.23
CA PHE A 118 -20.60 8.61 -5.12
C PHE A 118 -22.10 8.51 -4.82
N ARG A 119 -22.50 8.53 -3.55
CA ARG A 119 -23.94 8.48 -3.18
C ARG A 119 -24.72 9.70 -3.66
N VAL A 120 -24.08 10.85 -3.92
CA VAL A 120 -24.76 11.99 -4.56
C VAL A 120 -25.05 11.64 -6.02
N ILE A 121 -24.03 11.19 -6.75
CA ILE A 121 -24.14 10.74 -8.16
C ILE A 121 -25.19 9.63 -8.28
N LEU A 122 -25.18 8.66 -7.36
CA LEU A 122 -26.12 7.54 -7.31
C LEU A 122 -27.59 7.97 -7.20
N ASN A 123 -27.87 9.07 -6.48
CA ASN A 123 -29.24 9.55 -6.28
C ASN A 123 -29.73 10.47 -7.39
N ASP A 124 -28.81 11.08 -8.14
CA ASP A 124 -29.13 12.09 -9.16
C ASP A 124 -29.17 11.52 -10.59
N ASN A 125 -28.72 10.27 -10.79
CA ASN A 125 -28.64 9.61 -12.09
C ASN A 125 -29.33 8.24 -12.08
N ASP A 126 -29.99 7.91 -13.19
CA ASP A 126 -30.55 6.58 -13.43
C ASP A 126 -29.66 5.74 -14.38
N VAL A 127 -28.72 6.38 -15.08
CA VAL A 127 -27.81 5.73 -16.04
C VAL A 127 -26.36 5.89 -15.57
N PHE A 128 -25.63 4.79 -15.54
CA PHE A 128 -24.23 4.71 -15.11
C PHE A 128 -23.35 4.13 -16.20
N TYR A 129 -22.12 4.62 -16.27
CA TYR A 129 -21.14 4.21 -17.26
C TYR A 129 -19.94 3.62 -16.52
N PHE A 130 -19.69 2.34 -16.72
CA PHE A 130 -18.51 1.67 -16.17
C PHE A 130 -17.50 1.47 -17.30
N TYR A 131 -16.41 2.23 -17.25
CA TYR A 131 -15.32 2.10 -18.20
C TYR A 131 -14.26 1.15 -17.63
N PHE A 132 -14.20 -0.04 -18.21
CA PHE A 132 -13.18 -1.04 -17.94
C PHE A 132 -11.99 -0.81 -18.86
N TYR A 133 -10.79 -0.75 -18.29
CA TYR A 133 -9.56 -0.50 -19.05
C TYR A 133 -8.40 -1.33 -18.49
N ASP A 134 -7.43 -1.72 -19.32
CA ASP A 134 -6.15 -2.25 -18.85
C ASP A 134 -5.20 -1.11 -18.48
N GLY A 135 -4.93 -0.92 -17.19
CA GLY A 135 -3.99 0.09 -16.70
C GLY A 135 -2.58 -0.01 -17.28
N ASN A 136 -2.18 -1.17 -17.83
CA ASN A 136 -0.88 -1.34 -18.49
C ASN A 136 -0.90 -1.01 -19.99
N ASN A 137 -2.08 -0.84 -20.59
CA ASN A 137 -2.28 -0.62 -22.01
C ASN A 137 -3.40 0.40 -22.27
N ILE A 138 -3.14 1.65 -21.87
CA ILE A 138 -4.12 2.74 -22.02
C ILE A 138 -4.35 3.09 -23.49
N ASN A 139 -5.63 3.17 -23.86
CA ASN A 139 -6.06 3.71 -25.13
C ASN A 139 -6.03 5.25 -25.15
N GLU A 140 -5.06 5.83 -25.86
CA GLU A 140 -4.84 7.28 -25.90
C GLU A 140 -6.05 8.08 -26.45
N GLU A 141 -6.86 7.47 -27.33
CA GLU A 141 -7.99 8.15 -27.97
C GLU A 141 -9.18 8.27 -27.01
N ILE A 142 -9.47 7.19 -26.27
CA ILE A 142 -10.48 7.19 -25.21
C ILE A 142 -10.02 8.13 -24.08
N GLN A 143 -8.75 8.04 -23.66
CA GLN A 143 -8.19 8.92 -22.65
C GLN A 143 -8.38 10.40 -23.02
N THR A 144 -8.02 10.78 -24.25
CA THR A 144 -8.17 12.16 -24.73
C THR A 144 -9.63 12.61 -24.71
N THR A 145 -10.55 11.70 -25.03
CA THR A 145 -11.99 11.97 -25.00
C THR A 145 -12.47 12.22 -23.57
N ILE A 146 -12.07 11.35 -22.63
CA ILE A 146 -12.41 11.47 -21.20
C ILE A 146 -11.84 12.76 -20.62
N GLU A 147 -10.57 13.07 -20.85
CA GLU A 147 -9.93 14.31 -20.40
C GLU A 147 -10.59 15.59 -20.98
N GLY A 148 -11.29 15.46 -22.11
CA GLY A 148 -12.06 16.53 -22.74
C GLY A 148 -13.43 16.78 -22.12
N LEU A 149 -13.93 15.89 -21.25
CA LEU A 149 -15.22 16.04 -20.58
C LEU A 149 -15.15 17.11 -19.47
N GLU A 150 -16.19 17.92 -19.35
CA GLU A 150 -16.30 18.91 -18.28
C GLU A 150 -16.85 18.27 -17.00
N ASN A 151 -16.24 18.58 -15.85
CA ASN A 151 -16.69 18.12 -14.52
C ASN A 151 -16.83 16.60 -14.37
N ILE A 152 -15.85 15.81 -14.86
CA ILE A 152 -15.84 14.34 -14.80
C ILE A 152 -16.23 13.78 -13.43
N SER A 153 -15.76 14.41 -12.34
CA SER A 153 -16.05 14.01 -10.96
C SER A 153 -17.53 14.08 -10.56
N GLU A 154 -18.36 14.78 -11.33
CA GLU A 154 -19.81 14.89 -11.11
C GLU A 154 -20.62 13.96 -12.03
N LEU A 155 -19.98 13.34 -13.02
CA LEU A 155 -20.63 12.47 -14.00
C LEU A 155 -20.84 11.06 -13.42
N PRO A 156 -21.85 10.31 -13.88
CA PRO A 156 -22.03 8.90 -13.54
C PRO A 156 -21.06 7.98 -14.31
N LEU A 157 -19.79 8.40 -14.42
CA LEU A 157 -18.70 7.67 -15.05
C LEU A 157 -17.78 7.08 -13.97
N ILE A 158 -17.68 5.75 -13.95
CA ILE A 158 -16.91 4.98 -12.98
C ILE A 158 -15.83 4.21 -13.73
N PHE A 159 -14.62 4.24 -13.19
CA PHE A 159 -13.45 3.60 -13.78
C PHE A 159 -13.18 2.24 -13.12
N VAL A 160 -12.80 1.25 -13.91
CA VAL A 160 -12.48 -0.10 -13.44
C VAL A 160 -11.20 -0.58 -14.12
N ASP A 161 -10.09 -0.54 -13.39
CA ASP A 161 -8.81 -1.04 -13.89
C ASP A 161 -8.79 -2.58 -13.86
N LEU A 162 -8.72 -3.21 -15.03
CA LEU A 162 -8.66 -4.66 -15.18
C LEU A 162 -7.31 -5.25 -14.72
N SER A 163 -6.28 -4.42 -14.63
CA SER A 163 -4.94 -4.83 -14.22
C SER A 163 -4.73 -4.84 -12.70
N GLU A 164 -5.62 -4.18 -11.96
CA GLU A 164 -5.55 -4.09 -10.51
C GLU A 164 -5.76 -5.48 -9.85
N PRO A 165 -4.99 -5.85 -8.81
CA PRO A 165 -5.10 -7.15 -8.17
C PRO A 165 -6.50 -7.48 -7.64
N TYR A 166 -7.26 -6.44 -7.24
CA TYR A 166 -8.63 -6.55 -6.75
C TYR A 166 -9.66 -6.89 -7.84
N ASN A 167 -9.27 -6.80 -9.13
CA ASN A 167 -10.13 -7.05 -10.29
C ASN A 167 -9.78 -8.32 -11.07
N THR A 168 -8.82 -9.10 -10.57
CA THR A 168 -8.37 -10.35 -11.22
C THR A 168 -9.46 -11.41 -11.45
N GLU A 169 -10.51 -11.42 -10.61
CA GLU A 169 -11.63 -12.37 -10.75
C GLU A 169 -12.85 -11.78 -11.47
N LEU A 170 -12.83 -10.48 -11.82
CA LEU A 170 -13.97 -9.73 -12.33
C LEU A 170 -14.66 -10.43 -13.51
N LEU A 171 -13.88 -10.76 -14.53
CA LEU A 171 -14.36 -11.37 -15.79
C LEU A 171 -14.84 -12.82 -15.61
N THR A 172 -14.44 -13.47 -14.51
CA THR A 172 -14.84 -14.86 -14.20
C THR A 172 -15.90 -14.94 -13.10
N ASN A 173 -16.30 -13.81 -12.52
CA ASN A 173 -17.21 -13.75 -11.40
C ASN A 173 -18.63 -14.16 -11.83
N THR A 174 -19.16 -15.22 -11.22
CA THR A 174 -20.49 -15.76 -11.58
C THR A 174 -21.61 -14.74 -11.39
N SER A 175 -21.48 -13.81 -10.44
CA SER A 175 -22.46 -12.76 -10.19
C SER A 175 -22.52 -11.73 -11.31
N LEU A 176 -21.46 -11.62 -12.14
CA LEU A 176 -21.33 -10.66 -13.23
C LEU A 176 -21.55 -11.28 -14.63
N THR A 177 -21.80 -12.59 -14.72
CA THR A 177 -21.99 -13.30 -16.00
C THR A 177 -23.10 -12.72 -16.89
N HIS A 178 -24.07 -12.03 -16.30
CA HIS A 178 -25.17 -11.39 -17.01
C HIS A 178 -24.74 -10.12 -17.77
N LEU A 179 -23.60 -9.52 -17.42
CA LEU A 179 -23.02 -8.35 -18.10
C LEU A 179 -22.36 -8.72 -19.44
N ASN A 180 -22.07 -10.00 -19.65
CA ASN A 180 -21.43 -10.51 -20.87
C ASN A 180 -20.12 -9.78 -21.22
N LEU A 181 -19.32 -9.43 -20.20
CA LEU A 181 -18.02 -8.78 -20.36
C LEU A 181 -17.09 -9.65 -21.24
N ASP A 182 -16.33 -9.01 -22.11
CA ASP A 182 -15.37 -9.68 -22.99
C ASP A 182 -14.01 -9.79 -22.31
N ALA A 183 -13.51 -11.02 -22.17
CA ALA A 183 -12.22 -11.27 -21.54
C ALA A 183 -11.02 -11.00 -22.46
N GLU A 184 -11.27 -10.81 -23.76
CA GLU A 184 -10.25 -10.53 -24.77
C GLU A 184 -10.18 -9.04 -25.12
N ALA A 185 -11.07 -8.20 -24.56
CA ALA A 185 -11.08 -6.76 -24.77
C ALA A 185 -10.27 -6.03 -23.71
N ASP A 186 -9.40 -5.11 -24.15
CA ASP A 186 -8.60 -4.25 -23.27
C ASP A 186 -9.41 -3.04 -22.76
N ASP A 187 -10.40 -2.60 -23.54
CA ASP A 187 -11.30 -1.48 -23.25
C ASP A 187 -12.75 -1.93 -23.40
N MET A 188 -13.59 -1.62 -22.41
CA MET A 188 -15.03 -1.84 -22.50
C MET A 188 -15.79 -0.73 -21.79
N LEU A 189 -16.92 -0.32 -22.35
CA LEU A 189 -17.86 0.58 -21.69
C LEU A 189 -19.18 -0.14 -21.46
N LEU A 190 -19.51 -0.39 -20.20
CA LEU A 190 -20.82 -0.89 -19.81
C LEU A 190 -21.72 0.29 -19.45
N ILE A 191 -22.80 0.45 -20.20
CA ILE A 191 -23.87 1.40 -19.92
C ILE A 191 -24.95 0.63 -19.14
N TYR A 192 -25.22 1.07 -17.92
CA TYR A 192 -26.20 0.50 -17.02
C TYR A 192 -27.35 1.48 -16.80
N ASP A 193 -28.51 1.19 -17.40
CA ASP A 193 -29.76 1.89 -17.10
C ASP A 193 -30.48 1.15 -15.96
N MET A 194 -30.66 1.83 -14.84
CA MET A 194 -31.33 1.29 -13.65
C MET A 194 -32.85 1.24 -13.81
N GLN A 195 -33.42 1.98 -14.76
CA GLN A 195 -34.86 2.08 -14.99
C GLN A 195 -35.22 2.01 -16.48
N PRO A 196 -34.84 0.93 -17.19
CA PRO A 196 -35.06 0.85 -18.62
C PRO A 196 -36.54 0.65 -18.97
N ASP A 197 -36.91 1.08 -20.18
CA ASP A 197 -38.27 0.89 -20.72
C ASP A 197 -38.63 -0.59 -20.95
N SER A 198 -37.62 -1.48 -21.00
CA SER A 198 -37.80 -2.91 -21.25
C SER A 198 -36.83 -3.76 -20.43
N VAL A 199 -37.21 -5.03 -20.20
CA VAL A 199 -36.41 -5.98 -19.40
C VAL A 199 -35.03 -6.31 -19.99
N ASP A 200 -34.84 -6.07 -21.28
CA ASP A 200 -33.57 -6.32 -21.97
C ASP A 200 -32.69 -5.05 -22.04
N GLY A 201 -33.20 -3.90 -21.56
CA GLY A 201 -32.53 -2.60 -21.68
C GLY A 201 -31.63 -2.20 -20.52
N PHE A 202 -31.42 -3.08 -19.53
CA PHE A 202 -30.60 -2.74 -18.35
C PHE A 202 -29.14 -2.50 -18.71
N PHE A 203 -28.58 -3.31 -19.60
CA PHE A 203 -27.15 -3.32 -19.88
C PHE A 203 -26.89 -3.26 -21.38
N GLU A 204 -26.01 -2.34 -21.75
CA GLU A 204 -25.42 -2.23 -23.09
C GLU A 204 -23.91 -2.23 -22.92
N LEU A 205 -23.20 -3.03 -23.71
CA LEU A 205 -21.75 -3.19 -23.61
C LEU A 205 -21.12 -2.82 -24.94
N GLU A 206 -20.28 -1.80 -24.92
CA GLU A 206 -19.46 -1.38 -26.04
C GLU A 206 -18.02 -1.84 -25.85
N THR A 207 -17.43 -2.36 -26.93
CA THR A 207 -16.03 -2.83 -26.96
C THR A 207 -15.25 -2.24 -28.13
N ASP A 208 -15.95 -1.63 -29.09
CA ASP A 208 -15.33 -0.89 -30.18
C ASP A 208 -14.99 0.53 -29.70
N VAL A 209 -13.78 0.98 -30.02
CA VAL A 209 -13.25 2.28 -29.57
C VAL A 209 -14.11 3.43 -30.08
N ASP A 210 -14.60 3.38 -31.33
CA ASP A 210 -15.41 4.44 -31.92
C ASP A 210 -16.77 4.56 -31.21
N ASP A 211 -17.38 3.41 -30.87
CA ASP A 211 -18.67 3.36 -30.17
C ASP A 211 -18.54 3.81 -28.71
N ILE A 212 -17.45 3.42 -28.02
CA ILE A 212 -17.13 3.91 -26.67
C ILE A 212 -16.98 5.44 -26.67
N ILE A 213 -16.21 6.00 -27.60
CA ILE A 213 -16.01 7.45 -27.73
C ILE A 213 -17.35 8.16 -27.99
N LEU A 214 -18.18 7.60 -28.88
CA LEU A 214 -19.48 8.16 -29.19
C LEU A 214 -20.39 8.17 -27.96
N ALA A 215 -20.40 7.10 -27.17
CA ALA A 215 -21.18 7.03 -25.94
C ALA A 215 -20.69 8.05 -24.91
N LEU A 216 -19.38 8.17 -24.68
CA LEU A 216 -18.80 9.12 -23.73
C LEU A 216 -19.10 10.58 -24.08
N GLN A 217 -19.19 10.91 -25.37
CA GLN A 217 -19.55 12.27 -25.82
C GLN A 217 -21.01 12.66 -25.54
N ASN A 218 -21.87 11.69 -25.25
CA ASN A 218 -23.30 11.90 -24.98
C ASN A 218 -23.65 11.82 -23.49
N ILE A 219 -22.64 11.75 -22.62
CA ILE A 219 -22.79 11.69 -21.16
C ILE A 219 -23.16 13.04 -20.55
#